data_AF-A0A222FCR1-F1
#
_entry.id   AF-A0A222FCR1-F1
#
_cell.length_a   1.000
_cell.length_b   1.000
_cell.length_c   1.000
_cell.angle_alpha   90.00
_cell.angle_beta   90.00
_cell.angle_gamma   90.00
#
_symmetry.space_group_name_H-M   'P 1'
#
loop_
_entity.id
_entity.type
_entity.pdbx_description
1 polymer ?
#
loop_
_entity_poly.entity_id
_entity_poly.type
_entity_poly.pdbx_seq_one_letter_code
_entity_poly.pdbx_strand_id
1 'polypeptide(L)'
;MWGVFVMAAILLWSSISKTFFNPSLWTLEIAQFAMVAYYVLGGPYSIQMGSNVRMDLFYAEWSVKKKAWFDAFTVLLLIFYLCVLLYGALNSTAYSLGYFGKDSISFWWDLFVTFVTGGPSAASEKLGFIERSPTAWRPYLWPVKVIMIIGFFLMLLQTVSELLKDIARIKGVTL
;
A
#
# COMPACT_ATOMS: atom_id res chain seq x y z
N MET A 1 -0.12 -15.15 0.89
CA MET A 1 -0.31 -14.75 2.30
C MET A 1 0.81 -15.28 3.21
N TRP A 2 2.08 -15.15 2.81
CA TRP A 2 3.22 -15.71 3.56
C TRP A 2 4.00 -14.66 4.37
N GLY A 3 3.70 -13.37 4.20
CA GLY A 3 4.37 -12.28 4.92
C GLY A 3 4.20 -12.34 6.44
N VAL A 4 3.14 -12.98 6.94
CA VAL A 4 2.94 -13.24 8.37
C VAL A 4 4.06 -14.10 8.97
N PHE A 5 4.61 -15.06 8.22
CA PHE A 5 5.73 -15.89 8.70
C PHE A 5 7.02 -15.09 8.81
N VAL A 6 7.24 -14.14 7.90
CA VAL A 6 8.37 -13.20 7.99
C VAL A 6 8.23 -12.35 9.25
N MET A 7 7.05 -11.78 9.50
CA MET A 7 6.77 -11.02 10.73
C MET A 7 6.94 -11.88 11.97
N ALA A 8 6.44 -13.12 11.97
CA ALA A 8 6.61 -14.06 13.07
C ALA A 8 8.09 -14.36 13.33
N ALA A 9 8.90 -14.60 12.30
CA ALA A 9 10.34 -14.82 12.44
C ALA A 9 11.05 -13.59 13.05
N ILE A 10 10.70 -12.38 12.63
CA ILE A 10 11.25 -11.14 13.19
C ILE A 10 10.90 -11.01 14.68
N LEU A 11 9.64 -11.28 15.04
CA LEU A 11 9.18 -11.19 16.43
C LEU A 11 9.77 -12.28 17.30
N LEU A 12 9.91 -13.51 16.78
CA LEU A 12 10.60 -14.61 17.45
C LEU A 12 12.06 -14.24 17.72
N TRP A 13 12.76 -13.67 16.73
CA TRP A 13 14.11 -13.17 16.92
C TRP A 13 14.16 -12.04 17.95
N SER A 14 13.18 -11.12 17.95
CA SER A 14 13.06 -10.08 18.97
C SER A 14 13.01 -10.68 20.37
N SER A 15 12.16 -11.70 20.59
CA SER A 15 12.04 -12.39 21.87
C SER A 15 13.33 -13.10 22.27
N ILE A 16 13.94 -13.88 21.37
CA ILE A 16 15.21 -14.58 21.63
C ILE A 16 16.32 -13.59 21.98
N SER A 17 16.45 -12.50 21.22
CA SER A 17 17.49 -11.50 21.44
C SER A 17 17.35 -10.78 22.78
N LYS A 18 16.12 -10.53 23.24
CA LYS A 18 15.84 -9.86 24.52
C LYS A 18 16.08 -10.77 25.72
N THR A 19 15.88 -12.08 25.55
CA THR A 19 16.03 -13.05 26.64
C THR A 19 17.48 -13.51 26.81
N PHE A 20 18.19 -13.77 25.71
CA PHE A 20 19.49 -14.45 25.76
C PHE A 20 20.67 -13.58 25.31
N PHE A 21 20.43 -12.42 24.70
CA PHE A 21 21.46 -11.60 24.08
C PHE A 21 21.26 -10.10 24.39
N ASN A 22 22.03 -9.25 23.71
CA ASN A 22 21.75 -7.82 23.70
C ASN A 22 20.49 -7.53 22.85
N PRO A 23 19.51 -6.79 23.40
CA PRO A 23 18.27 -6.49 22.69
C PRO A 23 18.51 -5.88 21.31
N SER A 24 17.96 -6.52 20.27
CA SER A 24 18.10 -6.05 18.89
C SER A 24 17.21 -4.83 18.63
N LEU A 25 17.83 -3.66 18.41
CA LEU A 25 17.16 -2.36 18.22
C LEU A 25 16.27 -2.32 16.96
N TRP A 26 16.60 -3.09 15.93
CA TRP A 26 15.93 -3.06 14.62
C TRP A 26 14.61 -3.84 14.55
N THR A 27 14.40 -4.78 15.49
CA THR A 27 13.35 -5.80 15.35
C THR A 27 11.94 -5.22 15.38
N LEU A 28 11.71 -4.16 16.15
CA LEU A 28 10.41 -3.52 16.28
C LEU A 28 10.00 -2.82 14.98
N GLU A 29 10.88 -2.03 14.39
CA GLU A 29 10.58 -1.26 13.17
C GLU A 29 10.46 -2.16 11.94
N ILE A 30 11.34 -3.17 11.82
CA ILE A 30 11.21 -4.15 10.74
C ILE A 30 9.91 -4.96 10.88
N ALA A 31 9.47 -5.29 12.09
CA ALA A 31 8.17 -5.92 12.28
C ALA A 31 7.01 -5.01 11.85
N GLN A 32 7.08 -3.71 12.16
CA GLN A 32 6.09 -2.73 11.71
C GLN A 32 6.08 -2.55 10.18
N PHE A 33 7.25 -2.45 9.55
CA PHE A 33 7.35 -2.34 8.09
C PHE A 33 6.86 -3.63 7.41
N ALA A 34 7.19 -4.80 7.96
CA ALA A 34 6.69 -6.08 7.47
C ALA A 34 5.17 -6.17 7.61
N MET A 35 4.60 -5.68 8.72
CA MET A 35 3.15 -5.59 8.93
C MET A 35 2.50 -4.69 7.87
N VAL A 36 3.01 -3.47 7.67
CA VAL A 36 2.49 -2.54 6.65
C VAL A 36 2.56 -3.16 5.26
N ALA A 37 3.71 -3.73 4.89
CA ALA A 37 3.87 -4.40 3.60
C ALA A 37 2.88 -5.56 3.44
N TYR A 38 2.70 -6.39 4.48
CA TYR A 38 1.75 -7.49 4.48
C TYR A 38 0.30 -7.02 4.28
N TYR A 39 -0.14 -6.00 5.02
CA TYR A 39 -1.52 -5.51 4.92
C TYR A 39 -1.80 -4.82 3.58
N VAL A 40 -0.92 -3.91 3.16
CA VAL A 40 -1.16 -3.11 1.94
C VAL A 40 -1.03 -3.97 0.69
N LEU A 41 -0.05 -4.90 0.62
CA LEU A 41 0.06 -5.82 -0.52
C LEU A 41 -0.95 -6.98 -0.46
N GLY A 42 -1.42 -7.34 0.73
CA GLY A 42 -2.45 -8.38 0.93
C GLY A 42 -3.85 -7.91 0.56
N GLY A 43 -4.16 -6.62 0.74
CA GLY A 43 -5.45 -6.00 0.42
C GLY A 43 -5.97 -6.26 -1.00
N PRO A 44 -5.21 -6.02 -2.09
CA PRO A 44 -5.72 -6.26 -3.45
C PRO A 44 -6.00 -7.74 -3.69
N TYR A 45 -5.17 -8.64 -3.13
CA TYR A 45 -5.37 -10.08 -3.22
C TYR A 45 -6.62 -10.54 -2.46
N SER A 46 -6.89 -9.98 -1.27
CA SER A 46 -8.09 -10.34 -0.49
C SER A 46 -9.38 -9.86 -1.14
N ILE A 47 -9.35 -8.68 -1.79
CA ILE A 47 -10.48 -8.18 -2.58
C ILE A 47 -10.74 -9.11 -3.77
N GLN A 48 -9.69 -9.51 -4.51
CA GLN A 48 -9.83 -10.43 -5.65
C GLN A 48 -10.42 -11.79 -5.25
N MET A 49 -9.96 -12.34 -4.12
CA MET A 49 -10.45 -13.62 -3.59
C MET A 49 -11.80 -13.49 -2.87
N GLY A 50 -12.31 -12.27 -2.68
CA GLY A 50 -13.54 -12.00 -1.95
C GLY A 50 -13.50 -12.48 -0.49
N SER A 51 -12.31 -12.62 0.10
CA SER A 51 -12.06 -13.25 1.40
C SER A 51 -12.28 -12.31 2.60
N ASN A 52 -12.80 -11.11 2.35
CA ASN A 52 -13.14 -10.17 3.42
C ASN A 52 -14.37 -10.69 4.18
N VAL A 53 -14.36 -10.57 5.50
CA VAL A 53 -15.53 -10.89 6.32
C VAL A 53 -16.62 -9.86 6.03
N ARG A 54 -17.73 -10.30 5.43
CA ARG A 54 -18.87 -9.44 5.10
C ARG A 54 -19.96 -9.67 6.14
N MET A 55 -20.47 -8.60 6.74
CA MET A 55 -21.56 -8.66 7.72
C MET A 55 -22.90 -8.49 6.98
N ASP A 56 -23.36 -9.55 6.32
CA ASP A 56 -24.46 -9.48 5.35
C ASP A 56 -25.86 -9.66 5.97
N LEU A 57 -26.18 -9.01 7.10
CA LEU A 57 -27.47 -9.22 7.78
C LEU A 57 -28.68 -8.85 6.92
N PHE A 58 -28.66 -7.66 6.29
CA PHE A 58 -29.72 -7.20 5.38
C PHE A 58 -29.38 -7.39 3.91
N TYR A 59 -28.07 -7.47 3.60
CA TYR A 59 -27.56 -7.61 2.24
C TYR A 59 -27.79 -9.01 1.69
N ALA A 60 -27.93 -10.04 2.54
CA ALA A 60 -28.19 -11.42 2.12
C ALA A 60 -29.47 -11.55 1.28
N GLU A 61 -30.56 -10.90 1.70
CA GLU A 61 -31.90 -11.02 1.10
C GLU A 61 -32.12 -10.16 -0.16
N TRP A 62 -31.16 -9.30 -0.52
CA TRP A 62 -31.31 -8.42 -1.68
C TRP A 62 -31.19 -9.18 -2.99
N SER A 63 -31.89 -8.73 -4.04
CA SER A 63 -31.73 -9.29 -5.38
C SER A 63 -30.35 -8.94 -5.96
N VAL A 64 -29.83 -9.77 -6.87
CA VAL A 64 -28.51 -9.60 -7.50
C VAL A 64 -28.33 -8.19 -8.08
N LYS A 65 -29.38 -7.62 -8.69
CA LYS A 65 -29.36 -6.26 -9.24
C LYS A 65 -29.26 -5.18 -8.16
N LYS A 66 -29.96 -5.33 -7.04
CA LYS A 66 -29.88 -4.37 -5.91
C LYS A 66 -28.51 -4.40 -5.26
N LYS A 67 -27.94 -5.60 -5.07
CA LYS A 67 -26.58 -5.80 -4.56
C LYS A 67 -25.56 -5.10 -5.46
N ALA A 68 -25.57 -5.39 -6.76
CA ALA A 68 -24.63 -4.82 -7.72
C ALA A 68 -24.72 -3.28 -7.81
N TRP A 69 -25.92 -2.70 -7.71
CA TRP A 69 -26.07 -1.23 -7.65
C TRP A 69 -25.45 -0.61 -6.40
N PHE A 70 -25.65 -1.24 -5.25
CA PHE A 70 -25.11 -0.75 -3.99
C PHE A 70 -23.58 -0.89 -3.95
N ASP A 71 -23.06 -2.02 -4.44
CA ASP A 71 -21.61 -2.26 -4.55
C ASP A 71 -20.96 -1.27 -5.53
N ALA A 72 -21.57 -1.06 -6.70
CA ALA A 72 -21.08 -0.08 -7.69
C ALA A 72 -21.09 1.37 -7.15
N PHE A 73 -22.01 1.71 -6.25
CA PHE A 73 -22.01 3.02 -5.60
C PHE A 73 -20.94 3.14 -4.50
N THR A 74 -20.89 2.14 -3.61
CA THR A 74 -19.96 2.16 -2.46
C THR A 74 -18.51 2.04 -2.88
N VAL A 75 -18.22 1.31 -3.97
CA VAL A 75 -16.85 1.20 -4.52
C VAL A 75 -16.33 2.55 -5.03
N LEU A 76 -17.18 3.49 -5.45
CA LEU A 76 -16.74 4.84 -5.84
C LEU A 76 -16.15 5.61 -4.65
N LEU A 77 -16.74 5.44 -3.46
CA LEU A 77 -16.20 6.02 -2.22
C LEU A 77 -14.85 5.39 -1.87
N LEU A 78 -14.72 4.09 -2.07
CA LEU A 78 -13.46 3.37 -1.87
C LEU A 78 -12.38 3.83 -2.86
N ILE A 79 -12.73 3.99 -4.14
CA ILE A 79 -11.82 4.53 -5.17
C ILE A 79 -11.36 5.93 -4.79
N PHE A 80 -12.28 6.81 -4.39
CA PHE A 80 -11.93 8.16 -3.91
C PHE A 80 -10.96 8.11 -2.73
N TYR A 81 -11.26 7.29 -1.72
CA TYR A 81 -10.38 7.10 -0.56
C TYR A 81 -8.99 6.58 -0.96
N LEU A 82 -8.91 5.59 -1.85
CA LEU A 82 -7.65 5.04 -2.34
C LEU A 82 -6.85 6.06 -3.15
N CYS A 83 -7.50 6.91 -3.95
CA CYS A 83 -6.83 8.02 -4.64
C CYS A 83 -6.20 9.01 -3.65
N VAL A 84 -6.91 9.37 -2.58
CA VAL A 84 -6.37 10.24 -1.52
C VAL A 84 -5.18 9.59 -0.82
N LEU A 85 -5.27 8.29 -0.49
CA LEU A 85 -4.16 7.56 0.11
C LEU A 85 -2.95 7.45 -0.82
N LEU A 86 -3.16 7.18 -2.12
CA LEU A 86 -2.10 7.10 -3.11
C LEU A 86 -1.40 8.46 -3.26
N TYR A 87 -2.16 9.55 -3.33
CA TYR A 87 -1.61 10.90 -3.36
C TYR A 87 -0.79 11.21 -2.08
N GLY A 88 -1.32 10.87 -0.91
CA GLY A 88 -0.61 11.00 0.37
C GLY A 88 0.69 10.17 0.41
N ALA A 89 0.67 8.96 -0.12
CA ALA A 89 1.84 8.08 -0.20
C ALA A 89 2.91 8.62 -1.15
N LEU A 90 2.51 9.17 -2.31
CA LEU A 90 3.40 9.83 -3.26
C LEU A 90 4.08 11.05 -2.64
N ASN A 91 3.33 11.89 -1.93
CA ASN A 91 3.86 13.05 -1.22
C ASN A 91 4.82 12.65 -0.10
N SER A 92 4.42 11.68 0.73
CA SER A 92 5.22 11.20 1.86
C SER A 92 6.52 10.55 1.39
N THR A 93 6.50 9.85 0.26
CA THR A 93 7.70 9.24 -0.34
C THR A 93 8.59 10.29 -0.97
N ALA A 94 8.04 11.27 -1.70
CA ALA A 94 8.81 12.40 -2.24
C ALA A 94 9.52 13.18 -1.11
N TYR A 95 8.83 13.43 0.00
CA TYR A 95 9.42 14.00 1.21
C TYR A 95 10.59 13.15 1.73
N SER A 96 10.42 11.83 1.77
CA SER A 96 11.48 10.92 2.24
C SER A 96 12.73 10.89 1.35
N LEU A 97 12.59 11.36 0.12
CA LEU A 97 13.63 11.47 -0.91
C LEU A 97 14.16 12.90 -1.07
N GLY A 98 13.73 13.83 -0.21
CA GLY A 98 14.27 15.18 -0.13
C GLY A 98 13.52 16.23 -0.95
N TYR A 99 12.30 15.92 -1.39
CA TYR A 99 11.42 16.91 -2.01
C TYR A 99 10.46 17.52 -0.98
N PHE A 100 10.60 18.83 -0.74
CA PHE A 100 9.81 19.59 0.23
C PHE A 100 8.80 20.56 -0.43
N GLY A 101 8.59 20.42 -1.75
CA GLY A 101 7.68 21.29 -2.51
C GLY A 101 6.21 20.89 -2.37
N LYS A 102 5.33 21.69 -2.98
CA LYS A 102 3.87 21.45 -2.97
C LYS A 102 3.42 20.45 -4.04
N ASP A 103 4.17 20.33 -5.15
CA ASP A 103 3.78 19.58 -6.34
C ASP A 103 4.58 18.29 -6.47
N SER A 104 4.36 17.30 -5.60
CA SER A 104 5.15 16.06 -5.63
C SER A 104 5.04 15.29 -6.95
N ILE A 105 3.98 15.50 -7.73
CA ILE A 105 3.79 14.85 -9.04
C ILE A 105 4.88 15.28 -10.02
N SER A 106 5.27 16.56 -10.04
CA SER A 106 6.34 17.02 -10.93
C SER A 106 7.68 16.43 -10.54
N PHE A 107 7.96 16.29 -9.23
CA PHE A 107 9.15 15.59 -8.74
C PHE A 107 9.24 14.15 -9.26
N TRP A 108 8.14 13.39 -9.21
CA TRP A 108 8.13 12.01 -9.72
C TRP A 108 8.37 11.93 -11.22
N TRP A 109 7.77 12.85 -12.00
CA TRP A 109 8.00 12.94 -13.43
C TRP A 109 9.47 13.29 -13.76
N ASP A 110 10.01 14.30 -13.09
CA ASP A 110 11.40 14.73 -13.28
C ASP A 110 12.39 13.63 -12.87
N LEU A 111 12.13 12.93 -11.76
CA LEU A 111 12.95 11.80 -11.31
C LEU A 111 12.93 10.66 -12.33
N PHE A 112 11.76 10.35 -12.89
CA PHE A 112 11.61 9.34 -13.94
C PHE A 112 12.36 9.74 -15.23
N VAL A 113 12.17 10.97 -15.70
CA VAL A 113 12.84 11.47 -16.90
C VAL A 113 14.35 11.50 -16.70
N THR A 114 14.84 11.97 -15.54
CA THR A 114 16.27 12.00 -15.20
C THR A 114 16.85 10.58 -15.14
N PHE A 115 16.12 9.62 -14.57
CA PHE A 115 16.53 8.23 -14.55
C PHE A 115 16.64 7.63 -15.95
N VAL A 116 15.67 7.90 -16.83
CA VAL A 116 15.66 7.38 -18.21
C VAL A 116 16.71 8.05 -19.10
N THR A 117 16.96 9.34 -18.92
CA THR A 117 17.86 10.14 -19.79
C THR A 117 19.31 10.16 -19.31
N GLY A 118 19.54 10.30 -18.02
CA GLY A 118 20.86 10.44 -17.40
C GLY A 118 21.29 9.21 -16.59
N GLY A 119 20.46 8.17 -16.53
CA GLY A 119 20.75 6.92 -15.81
C GLY A 119 20.60 7.02 -14.29
N PRO A 120 20.92 5.93 -13.56
CA PRO A 120 20.76 5.85 -12.11
C PRO A 120 21.62 6.86 -11.33
N SER A 121 22.80 7.22 -11.86
CA SER A 121 23.69 8.20 -11.23
C SER A 121 23.08 9.60 -11.23
N ALA A 122 22.53 10.06 -12.36
CA ALA A 122 21.88 11.36 -12.46
C ALA A 122 20.61 11.46 -11.59
N ALA A 123 19.85 10.37 -11.48
CA ALA A 123 18.68 10.32 -10.59
C ALA A 123 19.09 10.44 -9.11
N SER A 124 20.23 9.85 -8.72
CA SER A 124 20.72 9.92 -7.35
C SER A 124 21.17 11.33 -6.93
N GLU A 125 21.65 12.15 -7.87
CA GLU A 125 22.01 13.56 -7.61
C GLU A 125 20.80 14.42 -7.24
N LYS A 126 19.59 14.03 -7.68
CA LYS A 126 18.34 14.70 -7.31
C LYS A 126 17.86 14.36 -5.89
N LEU A 127 18.41 13.31 -5.28
CA LEU A 127 18.05 12.86 -3.94
C LEU A 127 18.90 13.62 -2.91
N GLY A 128 18.44 14.80 -2.51
CA GLY A 128 19.18 15.67 -1.58
C GLY A 128 19.08 15.28 -0.11
N PHE A 129 18.03 14.53 0.28
CA PHE A 129 17.80 14.13 1.67
C PHE A 129 17.14 12.76 1.71
N ILE A 130 17.65 11.87 2.56
CA ILE A 130 17.05 10.55 2.78
C ILE A 130 16.55 10.47 4.20
N GLU A 131 15.22 10.45 4.34
CA GLU A 131 14.56 10.40 5.64
C GLU A 131 14.85 9.09 6.38
N ARG A 132 15.21 9.24 7.65
CA ARG A 132 15.45 8.13 8.58
C ARG A 132 14.49 8.22 9.76
N SER A 133 14.10 7.06 10.27
CA SER A 133 13.28 6.95 11.48
C SER A 133 13.97 7.61 12.69
N PRO A 134 13.24 8.32 13.56
CA PRO A 134 13.77 8.94 14.78
C PRO A 134 13.89 7.95 15.95
N THR A 135 14.37 6.74 15.68
CA THR A 135 14.52 5.64 16.66
C THR A 135 15.99 5.34 16.91
N ALA A 136 16.29 4.42 17.83
CA ALA A 136 17.66 4.00 18.11
C ALA A 136 18.35 3.32 16.91
N TRP A 137 17.59 2.63 16.04
CA TRP A 137 18.15 1.93 14.87
C TRP A 137 18.24 2.82 13.62
N ARG A 138 17.36 3.82 13.48
CA ARG A 138 17.37 4.83 12.40
C ARG A 138 17.30 4.27 10.95
N PRO A 139 16.39 3.35 10.63
CA PRO A 139 16.23 2.86 9.25
C PRO A 139 15.77 3.94 8.28
N TYR A 140 16.08 3.73 7.00
CA TYR A 140 15.53 4.52 5.90
C TYR A 140 14.04 4.24 5.71
N LEU A 141 13.24 5.29 5.56
CA LEU A 141 11.78 5.17 5.46
C LEU A 141 11.27 5.02 4.02
N TRP A 142 12.03 5.49 3.03
CA TRP A 142 11.59 5.44 1.63
C TRP A 142 11.18 4.04 1.13
N PRO A 143 11.82 2.90 1.52
CA PRO A 143 11.46 1.59 0.97
C PRO A 143 10.04 1.17 1.36
N VAL A 144 9.65 1.36 2.62
CA VAL A 144 8.29 1.01 3.08
C VAL A 144 7.25 1.93 2.44
N LYS A 145 7.58 3.21 2.22
CA LYS A 145 6.66 4.15 1.55
C LYS A 145 6.47 3.83 0.06
N VAL A 146 7.51 3.34 -0.63
CA VAL A 146 7.38 2.81 -2.00
C VAL A 146 6.48 1.58 -2.04
N ILE A 147 6.61 0.66 -1.08
CA ILE A 147 5.70 -0.49 -0.97
C ILE A 147 4.25 -0.02 -0.79
N MET A 148 4.01 1.03 0.00
CA MET A 148 2.67 1.61 0.14
C MET A 148 2.13 2.15 -1.19
N ILE A 149 2.94 2.88 -1.97
CA ILE A 149 2.53 3.37 -3.31
C ILE A 149 2.11 2.18 -4.19
N ILE A 150 2.93 1.13 -4.25
CA ILE A 150 2.65 -0.06 -5.06
C ILE A 150 1.35 -0.73 -4.59
N GLY A 151 1.18 -0.94 -3.29
CA GLY A 151 0.00 -1.62 -2.77
C GLY A 151 -1.29 -0.82 -2.94
N PHE A 152 -1.28 0.50 -2.71
CA PHE A 152 -2.44 1.36 -2.98
C PHE A 152 -2.77 1.42 -4.46
N PHE A 153 -1.76 1.50 -5.33
CA PHE A 153 -1.96 1.44 -6.78
C PHE A 153 -2.60 0.12 -7.22
N LEU A 154 -2.13 -1.02 -6.71
CA LEU A 154 -2.73 -2.33 -7.00
C LEU A 154 -4.16 -2.46 -6.46
N MET A 155 -4.45 -1.93 -5.27
CA MET A 155 -5.82 -1.88 -4.75
C MET A 155 -6.74 -1.01 -5.60
N LEU A 156 -6.23 0.12 -6.11
CA LEU A 156 -6.98 0.98 -7.02
C LEU A 156 -7.33 0.22 -8.31
N LEU A 157 -6.37 -0.48 -8.91
CA LEU A 157 -6.64 -1.33 -10.08
C LEU A 157 -7.67 -2.42 -9.79
N GLN A 158 -7.56 -3.08 -8.64
CA GLN A 158 -8.48 -4.14 -8.25
C GLN A 158 -9.91 -3.61 -8.03
N THR A 159 -10.06 -2.47 -7.35
CA THR A 159 -11.37 -1.87 -7.10
C THR A 159 -12.03 -1.34 -8.36
N VAL A 160 -11.25 -0.81 -9.31
CA VAL A 160 -11.75 -0.49 -10.66
C VAL A 160 -12.24 -1.74 -11.38
N SER A 161 -11.52 -2.87 -11.25
CA SER A 161 -11.97 -4.15 -11.81
C SER A 161 -13.32 -4.60 -11.22
N GLU A 162 -13.50 -4.49 -9.91
CA GLU A 162 -14.78 -4.82 -9.25
C GLU A 162 -15.92 -3.91 -9.71
N LEU A 163 -15.68 -2.59 -9.83
CA LEU A 163 -16.67 -1.66 -10.36
C LEU A 163 -17.13 -2.05 -11.78
N LEU A 164 -16.20 -2.44 -12.65
CA LEU A 164 -16.53 -2.89 -14.00
C LEU A 164 -17.36 -4.18 -13.99
N LYS A 165 -17.04 -5.12 -13.10
CA LYS A 165 -17.83 -6.36 -12.92
C LYS A 165 -19.23 -6.06 -12.40
N ASP A 166 -19.38 -5.12 -11.48
CA ASP A 166 -20.70 -4.74 -10.94
C ASP A 166 -21.56 -4.05 -12.01
N ILE A 167 -20.96 -3.18 -12.84
CA ILE A 167 -21.65 -2.60 -13.99
C ILE A 167 -22.11 -3.68 -14.97
N ALA A 168 -21.30 -4.71 -15.22
CA ALA A 168 -21.69 -5.84 -16.07
C ALA A 168 -22.86 -6.64 -15.47
N ARG A 169 -22.82 -6.91 -14.16
CA ARG A 169 -23.92 -7.56 -13.42
C ARG A 169 -25.22 -6.75 -13.50
N ILE A 170 -25.15 -5.42 -13.40
CA ILE A 170 -26.31 -4.52 -13.56
C ILE A 170 -26.91 -4.65 -14.97
N LYS A 171 -26.05 -4.73 -16.00
CA LYS A 171 -26.45 -4.91 -17.41
C LYS A 171 -26.96 -6.33 -17.73
N GLY A 172 -26.91 -7.25 -16.78
CA GLY A 172 -27.35 -8.63 -16.96
C GLY A 172 -26.35 -9.50 -17.73
N VAL A 173 -25.10 -9.05 -17.87
CA VAL A 173 -24.02 -9.86 -18.44
C VAL A 173 -23.43 -10.72 -17.32
N THR A 174 -23.49 -12.04 -17.47
CA THR A 174 -22.84 -12.99 -16.57
C THR A 174 -21.34 -13.03 -16.87
N LEU A 175 -20.52 -12.66 -15.88
CA LEU A 175 -19.05 -12.73 -15.90
C LEU A 175 -18.56 -13.90 -15.06
#